data_AF-A0A821UZS1-F1
#
_entry.id   AF-A0A821UZS1-F1
#
_cell.length_a   1.000
_cell.length_b   1.000
_cell.length_c   1.000
_cell.angle_alpha   90.00
_cell.angle_beta   90.00
_cell.angle_gamma   90.00
#
_symmetry.space_group_name_H-M   'P 1'
#
loop_
_entity.id
_entity.type
_entity.pdbx_description
1 polymer ?
#
loop_
_entity_poly.entity_id
_entity_poly.type
_entity_poly.pdbx_seq_one_letter_code
_entity_poly.pdbx_strand_id
1 'polypeptide(L)'
;MIVSFKNTIDNWFSSNDVDAYIFPSFAYPPYLLVNDSSRADANRIESVMGISPLTYYPSITAPVGFSQPTTEQPDGLPVNVFLFSKLESFDKVFQIIKLFENLGKIDKLPSTTPLLLSN
;
A
#
# COMPACT_ATOMS: atom_id res chain seq x y z
N MET A 1 -10.21 24.79 -0.30
CA MET A 1 -10.52 23.35 -0.47
C MET A 1 -9.46 22.47 0.21
N ILE A 2 -8.18 22.59 -0.15
CA ILE A 2 -7.08 21.77 0.41
C ILE A 2 -6.94 21.89 1.94
N VAL A 3 -6.98 23.11 2.50
CA VAL A 3 -6.92 23.33 3.96
C VAL A 3 -8.06 22.62 4.71
N SER A 4 -9.27 22.62 4.14
CA SER A 4 -10.42 21.92 4.73
C SER A 4 -10.23 20.41 4.72
N PHE A 5 -9.59 19.86 3.67
CA PHE A 5 -9.33 18.43 3.58
C PHE A 5 -8.27 18.00 4.58
N LYS A 6 -7.16 18.75 4.70
CA LYS A 6 -6.15 18.50 5.72
C LYS A 6 -6.75 18.50 7.12
N ASN A 7 -7.53 19.53 7.48
CA ASN A 7 -8.17 19.60 8.79
C ASN A 7 -9.07 18.39 9.08
N THR A 8 -9.76 17.84 8.07
CA THR A 8 -10.53 16.60 8.22
C THR A 8 -9.64 15.43 8.58
N ILE A 9 -8.49 15.27 7.91
CA ILE A 9 -7.53 14.19 8.22
C ILE A 9 -6.90 14.40 9.61
N ASP A 10 -6.54 15.63 9.98
CA ASP A 10 -6.00 15.96 11.31
C ASP A 10 -7.00 15.61 12.42
N ASN A 11 -8.28 15.97 12.23
CA ASN A 11 -9.36 15.61 13.14
C ASN A 11 -9.53 14.09 13.22
N TRP A 12 -9.36 13.38 12.10
CA TRP A 12 -9.54 11.94 12.07
C TRP A 12 -8.44 11.22 12.86
N PHE A 13 -7.19 11.61 12.65
CA PHE A 13 -6.08 11.14 13.49
C PHE A 13 -6.31 11.41 14.97
N SER A 14 -6.76 12.62 15.31
CA SER A 14 -6.98 13.04 16.70
C SER A 14 -8.16 12.31 17.34
N SER A 15 -9.22 12.04 16.59
CA SER A 15 -10.43 11.37 17.08
C SER A 15 -10.24 9.88 17.31
N ASN A 16 -9.28 9.26 16.61
CA ASN A 16 -9.01 7.82 16.71
C ASN A 16 -7.78 7.50 17.55
N ASP A 17 -7.01 8.51 18.01
CA ASP A 17 -5.77 8.33 18.74
C ASP A 17 -4.79 7.37 18.02
N VAL A 18 -4.58 7.61 16.72
CA VAL A 18 -3.67 6.81 15.90
C VAL A 18 -2.51 7.63 15.33
N ASP A 19 -1.39 6.96 15.14
CA ASP A 19 -0.15 7.54 14.58
C ASP A 19 -0.07 7.43 13.05
N ALA A 20 -0.64 6.36 12.52
CA ALA A 20 -0.60 6.01 11.10
C ALA A 20 -1.86 5.23 10.72
N TYR A 21 -2.23 5.32 9.46
CA TYR A 21 -3.24 4.47 8.85
C TYR A 21 -2.60 3.57 7.80
N ILE A 22 -3.16 2.37 7.65
CA ILE A 22 -2.69 1.35 6.71
C ILE A 22 -3.85 0.98 5.80
N PHE A 23 -3.61 1.00 4.49
CA PHE A 23 -4.58 0.60 3.47
C PHE A 23 -3.92 -0.38 2.51
N PRO A 24 -4.67 -1.29 1.88
CA PRO A 24 -4.17 -1.98 0.69
C PRO A 24 -3.78 -0.96 -0.39
N SER A 25 -2.58 -1.05 -0.96
CA SER A 25 -2.15 -0.13 -2.03
C SER A 25 -2.94 -0.31 -3.31
N PHE A 26 -3.46 -1.51 -3.54
CA PHE A 26 -4.36 -1.85 -4.64
C PHE A 26 -5.31 -2.95 -4.15
N ALA A 27 -6.61 -2.83 -4.42
CA ALA A 27 -7.56 -3.93 -4.19
C ALA A 27 -7.53 -4.94 -5.31
N TYR A 28 -7.14 -4.51 -6.51
CA TYR A 28 -7.10 -5.35 -7.70
C TYR A 28 -5.81 -5.06 -8.48
N PRO A 29 -5.14 -6.08 -9.03
CA PRO A 29 -4.06 -5.85 -9.97
C PRO A 29 -4.61 -5.10 -11.20
N PRO A 30 -3.85 -4.14 -11.77
CA PRO A 30 -4.34 -3.22 -12.80
C PRO A 30 -4.81 -3.91 -14.08
N TYR A 31 -4.40 -5.16 -14.32
CA TYR A 31 -4.78 -5.95 -15.49
C TYR A 31 -6.08 -6.76 -15.34
N LEU A 32 -6.68 -6.82 -14.15
CA LEU A 32 -7.92 -7.60 -13.89
C LEU A 32 -9.16 -6.72 -13.66
N LEU A 33 -9.17 -5.48 -14.18
CA LEU A 33 -10.38 -4.65 -14.16
C LEU A 33 -11.35 -5.13 -15.25
N VAL A 34 -11.99 -6.28 -15.00
CA VAL A 34 -12.86 -6.99 -15.94
C VAL A 34 -14.28 -6.41 -15.95
N ASN A 35 -14.68 -5.61 -14.95
CA ASN A 35 -16.00 -4.98 -14.88
C ASN A 35 -15.98 -3.60 -14.18
N ASP A 36 -17.07 -2.85 -14.32
CA ASP A 36 -17.20 -1.48 -13.80
C ASP A 36 -17.13 -1.40 -12.27
N SER A 37 -17.57 -2.44 -11.55
CA SER A 37 -17.41 -2.52 -10.09
C SER A 37 -15.95 -2.59 -9.66
N SER A 38 -15.12 -3.40 -10.34
CA SER A 38 -13.68 -3.46 -10.07
C SER A 38 -12.98 -2.12 -10.36
N ARG A 39 -13.44 -1.36 -11.36
CA ARG A 39 -12.92 0.00 -11.64
C ARG A 39 -13.25 0.98 -10.54
N ALA A 40 -14.48 0.93 -9.99
CA ALA A 40 -14.90 1.83 -8.93
C ALA A 40 -14.06 1.65 -7.65
N ASP A 41 -13.77 0.40 -7.28
CA ASP A 41 -12.91 0.11 -6.13
C ASP A 41 -11.45 0.52 -6.38
N ALA A 42 -10.92 0.33 -7.60
CA ALA A 42 -9.59 0.80 -7.97
C ALA A 42 -9.47 2.33 -7.82
N ASN A 43 -10.46 3.07 -8.34
CA ASN A 43 -10.52 4.54 -8.22
C ASN A 43 -10.58 5.00 -6.76
N ARG A 44 -11.28 4.26 -5.88
CA ARG A 44 -11.32 4.56 -4.44
C ARG A 44 -9.95 4.45 -3.80
N ILE A 45 -9.12 3.49 -4.19
CA ILE A 45 -7.78 3.30 -3.61
C ILE A 45 -6.78 4.31 -4.18
N GLU A 46 -6.86 4.62 -5.47
CA GLU A 46 -6.10 5.73 -6.06
C GLU A 46 -6.39 7.06 -5.33
N SER A 47 -7.66 7.29 -4.95
CA SER A 47 -8.04 8.47 -4.17
C SER A 47 -7.43 8.50 -2.76
N VAL A 48 -7.18 7.34 -2.13
CA VAL A 48 -6.51 7.24 -0.83
C VAL A 48 -5.01 7.54 -0.95
N MET A 49 -4.36 7.09 -2.03
CA MET A 49 -2.96 7.43 -2.30
C MET A 49 -2.77 8.93 -2.58
N GLY A 50 -3.81 9.61 -3.05
CA GLY A 50 -3.84 11.08 -3.19
C GLY A 50 -3.86 11.86 -1.87
N ILE A 51 -4.07 11.22 -0.71
CA ILE A 51 -4.12 11.91 0.58
C ILE A 51 -2.79 12.59 0.91
N SER A 52 -1.66 11.89 0.73
CA SER A 52 -0.35 12.44 1.06
C SER A 52 0.02 13.73 0.32
N PRO A 53 -0.03 13.80 -1.03
CA PRO A 53 0.29 15.05 -1.73
C PRO A 53 -0.69 16.19 -1.40
N LEU A 54 -1.93 15.90 -1.01
CA LEU A 54 -2.93 16.91 -0.65
C LEU A 54 -2.81 17.40 0.81
N THR A 55 -2.26 16.59 1.70
CA THR A 55 -2.19 16.90 3.14
C THR A 55 -0.79 17.18 3.65
N TYR A 56 0.23 16.91 2.82
CA TYR A 56 1.65 16.90 3.18
C TYR A 56 2.01 15.87 4.25
N TYR A 57 1.13 14.89 4.51
CA TYR A 57 1.46 13.79 5.40
C TYR A 57 2.34 12.77 4.70
N PRO A 58 3.46 12.36 5.33
CA PRO A 58 4.36 11.39 4.74
C PRO A 58 3.67 10.04 4.59
N SER A 59 4.03 9.34 3.53
CA SER A 59 3.57 8.00 3.26
C SER A 59 4.63 7.15 2.61
N ILE A 60 4.40 5.85 2.67
CA ILE A 60 5.24 4.84 2.06
C ILE A 60 4.37 3.66 1.65
N THR A 61 4.70 3.07 0.51
CA THR A 61 4.13 1.80 0.09
C THR A 61 5.15 0.71 0.38
N ALA A 62 4.74 -0.33 1.10
CA ALA A 62 5.60 -1.43 1.48
C ALA A 62 4.99 -2.78 1.06
N PRO A 63 5.82 -3.74 0.61
CA PRO A 63 5.38 -5.10 0.37
C PRO A 63 4.99 -5.76 1.69
N VAL A 64 3.90 -6.54 1.67
CA VAL A 64 3.44 -7.32 2.83
C VAL A 64 3.30 -8.81 2.52
N GLY A 65 3.42 -9.19 1.26
CA GLY A 65 3.50 -10.58 0.85
C GLY A 65 3.01 -10.80 -0.57
N PHE A 66 2.48 -12.00 -0.80
CA PHE A 66 1.91 -12.41 -2.08
C PHE A 66 0.47 -12.89 -1.89
N SER A 67 -0.35 -12.73 -2.93
CA SER A 67 -1.68 -13.33 -2.99
C SER A 67 -1.58 -14.86 -3.01
N GLN A 68 -2.72 -15.53 -2.90
CA GLN A 68 -2.75 -16.97 -3.16
C GLN A 68 -2.31 -17.23 -4.63
N PRO A 69 -1.47 -18.24 -4.86
CA PRO A 69 -1.12 -18.69 -6.20
C PRO A 69 -2.35 -19.10 -7.03
N THR A 70 -2.29 -18.86 -8.33
CA THR A 70 -3.26 -19.37 -9.31
C THR A 70 -2.55 -20.13 -10.43
N THR A 71 -3.31 -20.76 -11.33
CA THR A 71 -2.75 -21.43 -12.51
C THR A 71 -1.97 -20.44 -13.40
N GLU A 72 -2.46 -19.22 -13.53
CA GLU A 72 -1.87 -18.16 -14.34
C GLU A 72 -0.72 -17.46 -13.61
N GLN A 73 -0.73 -17.47 -12.27
CA GLN A 73 0.25 -16.80 -11.40
C GLN A 73 0.68 -17.75 -10.29
N PRO A 74 1.59 -18.71 -10.59
CA PRO A 74 1.99 -19.76 -9.65
C PRO A 74 2.78 -19.23 -8.44
N ASP A 75 3.30 -18.00 -8.52
CA ASP A 75 3.98 -17.34 -7.41
C ASP A 75 3.05 -16.45 -6.57
N GLY A 76 1.79 -16.29 -6.98
CA GLY A 76 0.92 -15.22 -6.49
C GLY A 76 1.36 -13.84 -6.99
N LEU A 77 0.53 -12.83 -6.72
CA LEU A 77 0.83 -11.43 -7.01
C LEU A 77 1.39 -10.72 -5.79
N PRO A 78 2.39 -9.83 -5.94
CA PRO A 78 2.82 -8.97 -4.86
C PRO A 78 1.64 -8.16 -4.29
N VAL A 79 1.49 -8.21 -2.96
CA VAL A 79 0.51 -7.43 -2.20
C VAL A 79 1.27 -6.38 -1.40
N ASN A 80 0.85 -5.14 -1.57
CA ASN A 80 1.44 -3.99 -0.90
C ASN A 80 0.41 -3.31 -0.01
N VAL A 81 0.90 -2.64 1.04
CA VAL A 81 0.10 -1.70 1.82
C VAL A 81 0.68 -0.30 1.70
N PHE A 82 -0.23 0.66 1.61
CA PHE A 82 0.04 2.08 1.71
C PHE A 82 -0.11 2.50 3.17
N LEU A 83 0.97 2.99 3.75
CA LEU A 83 0.97 3.57 5.10
C LEU A 83 1.10 5.08 4.96
N PHE A 84 0.24 5.83 5.66
CA PHE A 84 0.40 7.27 5.82
C PHE A 84 0.31 7.65 7.29
N SER A 85 1.10 8.63 7.73
CA SER A 85 1.18 9.00 9.14
C SER A 85 1.24 10.49 9.35
N LYS A 86 1.11 10.92 10.61
CA LYS A 86 1.58 12.25 11.00
C LYS A 86 3.09 12.35 10.81
N LEU A 87 3.59 13.58 10.64
CA LEU A 87 5.01 13.83 10.38
C LEU A 87 5.87 13.38 11.57
N GLU A 88 5.44 13.72 12.78
CA GLU A 88 6.09 13.38 14.05
C GLU A 88 6.11 11.88 14.35
N SER A 89 5.25 11.11 13.68
CA SER A 89 5.11 9.66 13.88
C SER A 89 5.67 8.85 12.71
N PHE A 90 6.32 9.47 11.72
CA PHE A 90 6.76 8.76 10.52
C PHE A 90 7.81 7.68 10.80
N ASP A 91 8.67 7.87 11.81
CA ASP A 91 9.62 6.84 12.24
C ASP A 91 8.94 5.54 12.69
N LYS A 92 7.71 5.63 13.24
CA LYS A 92 6.92 4.46 13.61
C LYS A 92 6.46 3.66 12.39
N VAL A 93 6.30 4.31 11.24
CA VAL A 93 5.93 3.62 9.98
C VAL A 93 7.03 2.66 9.54
N PHE A 94 8.30 3.04 9.67
CA PHE A 94 9.43 2.13 9.39
C PHE A 94 9.47 0.95 10.37
N GLN A 95 9.06 1.15 11.62
CA GLN A 95 8.95 0.04 12.58
C GLN A 95 7.86 -0.94 12.16
N ILE A 96 6.70 -0.45 11.68
CA ILE A 96 5.63 -1.29 11.15
C ILE A 96 6.12 -2.08 9.93
N ILE A 97 6.85 -1.44 9.01
CA ILE A 97 7.40 -2.12 7.82
C ILE A 97 8.32 -3.26 8.23
N LYS A 98 9.24 -3.02 9.16
CA LYS A 98 10.14 -4.08 9.68
C LYS A 98 9.37 -5.27 10.26
N LEU A 99 8.19 -5.06 10.83
CA LEU A 99 7.34 -6.17 11.27
C LEU A 99 6.87 -7.01 10.07
N PHE A 100 6.50 -6.40 8.95
CA PHE A 100 6.13 -7.14 7.73
C PHE A 100 7.33 -7.87 7.12
N GLU A 101 8.52 -7.27 7.13
CA GLU A 101 9.75 -7.94 6.67
C GLU A 101 10.03 -9.20 7.47
N ASN A 102 9.90 -9.13 8.81
CA ASN A 102 10.12 -10.25 9.71
C ASN A 102 9.09 -11.37 9.58
N LEU A 103 7.92 -11.12 8.96
CA LEU A 103 6.94 -12.18 8.66
C LEU A 103 7.37 -13.07 7.48
N GLY A 104 8.51 -12.77 6.84
CA GLY A 104 9.26 -13.72 6.01
C GLY A 104 8.64 -14.06 4.65
N LYS A 105 7.76 -13.21 4.13
CA LYS A 105 7.00 -13.48 2.88
C LYS A 105 7.07 -12.37 1.83
N ILE A 106 7.93 -11.38 1.99
CA ILE A 106 7.91 -10.18 1.15
C ILE A 106 8.88 -10.22 -0.03
N ASP A 107 10.01 -10.93 0.09
CA ASP A 107 11.02 -11.01 -0.95
C ASP A 107 10.96 -12.36 -1.66
N LYS A 108 10.32 -12.38 -2.83
CA LYS A 108 10.37 -13.51 -3.76
C LYS A 108 10.65 -12.98 -5.16
N LEU A 109 11.73 -13.46 -5.76
CA LEU A 109 11.92 -13.31 -7.19
C LEU A 109 10.82 -14.10 -7.91
N PRO A 110 10.11 -13.51 -8.88
CA PRO A 110 9.16 -14.28 -9.69
C PRO A 110 9.91 -15.43 -10.37
N SER A 111 9.36 -16.64 -10.31
CA SER A 111 9.95 -17.83 -10.92
C SER A 111 10.12 -17.70 -12.44
N THR A 112 9.37 -16.78 -13.05
CA THR A 112 9.41 -16.43 -14.46
C THR A 112 10.50 -15.42 -14.82
N THR A 113 11.22 -14.85 -13.84
CA THR A 113 12.30 -13.90 -14.10
C THR A 113 13.62 -14.67 -14.28
N PRO A 114 14.15 -14.80 -15.50
CA PRO A 114 15.42 -15.48 -15.71
C PRO A 114 16.55 -14.70 -15.03
N LEU A 115 17.44 -15.41 -14.34
CA LEU A 115 18.67 -14.82 -13.84
C LEU A 115 19.54 -14.42 -15.04
N LEU A 116 19.98 -13.17 -15.09
CA LEU A 116 21.04 -12.77 -16.01
C LEU A 116 22.32 -13.47 -15.55
N LEU A 117 22.75 -14.47 -16.32
CA LEU A 117 24.03 -15.13 -16.09
C LEU A 117 25.14 -14.09 -16.31
N SER A 118 26.01 -13.91 -15.32
CA SER A 118 27.25 -13.17 -15.51
C SER A 118 28.17 -14.04 -16.37
N ASN A 119 28.52 -13.54 -17.56
CA ASN A 119 29.57 -14.12 -18.40
C ASN A 119 30.96 -13.80 -17.84
#